data_AF-A0A968VVH1-F1
#
_entry.id   AF-A0A968VVH1-F1
#
_cell.length_a   1.000
_cell.length_b   1.000
_cell.length_c   1.000
_cell.angle_alpha   90.00
_cell.angle_beta   90.00
_cell.angle_gamma   90.00
#
_symmetry.space_group_name_H-M   'P 1'
#
loop_
_entity.id
_entity.type
_entity.pdbx_description
1 polymer ?
#
loop_
_entity_poly.entity_id
_entity_poly.type
_entity_poly.pdbx_seq_one_letter_code
_entity_poly.pdbx_strand_id
1 'polypeptide(L)'
;MLTLTTPALLFSAISLLLLAYTNRFLSLAQLIRSLHARYKEQPNILLLGQIKNLRKRVYLIRHMQVTGIVSLLLCVLCMFLIYVTWVLAAEIIFGVALALLIISLALSTWEINISVKALDLHLGDIEEG
;
A
#
# COMPACT_ATOMS: atom_id res chain seq x y z
N MET A 1 -22.06 -9.18 19.80
CA MET A 1 -20.85 -9.87 20.32
C MET A 1 -19.88 -10.06 19.18
N LEU A 2 -18.71 -9.43 19.24
CA LEU A 2 -17.58 -9.78 18.37
C LEU A 2 -17.14 -11.21 18.74
N THR A 3 -17.42 -12.18 17.87
CA THR A 3 -16.96 -13.55 18.05
C THR A 3 -15.50 -13.64 17.62
N LEU A 4 -14.71 -14.49 18.29
CA LEU A 4 -13.26 -14.64 18.07
C LEU A 4 -12.88 -14.99 16.60
N THR A 5 -13.85 -15.38 15.78
CA THR A 5 -13.67 -15.72 14.36
C THR A 5 -13.53 -14.49 13.45
N THR A 6 -14.08 -13.33 13.81
CA THR A 6 -14.00 -12.12 12.99
C THR A 6 -12.57 -11.60 12.81
N PRO A 7 -11.74 -11.50 13.87
CA PRO A 7 -10.38 -10.99 13.72
C PRO A 7 -9.41 -12.01 13.07
N ALA A 8 -9.70 -13.32 13.10
CA ALA A 8 -8.92 -14.33 12.37
C ALA A 8 -9.06 -14.19 10.83
N LEU A 9 -10.28 -13.88 10.34
CA LEU A 9 -10.53 -13.62 8.93
C LEU A 9 -9.89 -12.29 8.46
N LEU A 10 -9.87 -11.28 9.33
CA LEU A 10 -9.19 -10.02 9.03
C LEU A 10 -7.67 -10.21 8.94
N PHE A 11 -7.08 -11.05 9.79
CA PHE A 11 -5.65 -11.34 9.73
C PHE A 11 -5.24 -11.99 8.39
N SER A 12 -6.01 -12.96 7.89
CA SER A 12 -5.71 -13.61 6.61
C SER A 12 -5.84 -12.64 5.43
N ALA A 13 -6.91 -11.84 5.40
CA ALA A 13 -7.14 -10.84 4.35
C ALA A 13 -6.05 -9.76 4.33
N ILE A 14 -5.67 -9.22 5.50
CA ILE A 14 -4.62 -8.20 5.59
C ILE A 14 -3.26 -8.77 5.21
N SER A 15 -2.96 -10.02 5.57
CA SER A 15 -1.70 -10.68 5.20
C SER A 15 -1.55 -10.81 3.68
N LEU A 16 -2.62 -11.22 2.98
CA LEU A 16 -2.62 -11.30 1.52
C LEU A 16 -2.43 -9.92 0.87
N LEU A 17 -3.07 -8.91 1.43
CA LEU A 17 -2.96 -7.52 0.98
C LEU A 17 -1.54 -6.97 1.16
N LEU A 18 -0.87 -7.25 2.28
CA LEU A 18 0.51 -6.87 2.51
C LEU A 18 1.48 -7.55 1.54
N LEU A 19 1.24 -8.82 1.21
CA LEU A 19 2.01 -9.54 0.20
C LEU A 19 1.85 -8.89 -1.18
N ALA A 20 0.61 -8.55 -1.57
CA ALA A 20 0.34 -7.84 -2.82
C ALA A 20 1.07 -6.49 -2.90
N TYR A 21 1.04 -5.71 -1.81
CA TYR A 21 1.75 -4.43 -1.74
C TYR A 21 3.27 -4.60 -1.82
N THR A 22 3.81 -5.65 -1.20
CA THR A 22 5.25 -5.95 -1.26
C THR A 22 5.67 -6.30 -2.68
N ASN A 23 4.90 -7.14 -3.38
CA ASN A 23 5.16 -7.48 -4.77
C ASN A 23 5.14 -6.23 -5.67
N ARG A 24 4.16 -5.34 -5.47
CA ARG A 24 4.07 -4.08 -6.22
C ARG A 24 5.25 -3.14 -5.94
N PHE A 25 5.64 -3.02 -4.67
CA PHE A 25 6.81 -2.24 -4.25
C PHE A 25 8.09 -2.74 -4.93
N LEU A 26 8.33 -4.06 -4.88
CA LEU A 26 9.51 -4.69 -5.47
C LEU A 26 9.57 -4.48 -6.98
N SER A 27 8.44 -4.68 -7.67
CA SER A 27 8.31 -4.45 -9.11
C SER A 27 8.66 -3.00 -9.49
N LEU A 28 8.09 -2.00 -8.81
CA LEU A 28 8.42 -0.59 -9.06
C LEU A 28 9.87 -0.25 -8.73
N ALA A 29 10.41 -0.79 -7.63
CA ALA A 29 11.80 -0.57 -7.25
C ALA A 29 12.77 -1.17 -8.27
N GLN A 30 12.46 -2.32 -8.86
CA GLN A 30 13.23 -2.90 -9.97
C GLN A 30 13.16 -2.02 -11.21
N LEU A 31 11.97 -1.53 -11.58
CA LEU A 31 11.79 -0.63 -12.73
C LEU A 31 12.54 0.71 -12.55
N ILE A 32 12.53 1.28 -11.35
CA ILE A 32 13.32 2.49 -11.04
C ILE A 32 14.81 2.23 -11.24
N ARG A 33 15.33 1.09 -10.78
CA ARG A 33 16.75 0.74 -10.92
C ARG A 33 17.13 0.56 -12.39
N SER A 34 16.29 -0.10 -13.20
CA SER A 34 16.56 -0.30 -14.62
C SER A 34 16.52 1.01 -15.41
N LEU A 35 15.53 1.88 -15.15
CA LEU A 35 15.45 3.21 -15.75
C LEU A 35 16.64 4.09 -15.33
N HIS A 36 17.08 3.98 -14.08
CA HIS A 36 18.24 4.72 -13.58
C HIS A 36 19.54 4.28 -14.26
N ALA A 37 19.73 2.97 -14.51
CA ALA A 37 20.86 2.47 -15.28
C ALA A 37 20.86 3.03 -16.71
N ARG A 38 19.71 3.01 -17.40
CA ARG A 38 19.56 3.59 -18.75
C ARG A 38 19.82 5.10 -18.77
N TYR A 39 19.34 5.83 -17.76
CA TYR A 39 19.59 7.27 -17.65
C TYR A 39 21.08 7.61 -17.49
N LYS A 40 21.86 6.73 -16.85
CA LYS A 40 23.31 6.92 -16.71
C LYS A 40 24.05 6.75 -18.04
N GLU A 41 23.57 5.85 -18.90
CA GLU A 41 24.13 5.64 -20.24
C GLU A 41 23.71 6.74 -21.21
N GLN A 42 22.42 7.11 -21.19
CA GLN A 42 21.84 8.15 -22.04
C GLN A 42 20.96 9.09 -21.20
N PRO A 43 21.52 10.23 -20.75
CA PRO A 43 20.76 11.22 -20.00
C PRO A 43 19.59 11.76 -20.82
N ASN A 44 18.37 11.40 -20.43
CA ASN A 44 17.13 11.85 -21.07
C ASN A 44 16.17 12.40 -20.02
N ILE A 45 15.65 13.61 -20.26
CA ILE A 45 14.68 14.29 -19.39
C ILE A 45 13.40 13.47 -19.17
N LEU A 46 12.97 12.70 -20.16
CA LEU A 46 11.79 11.83 -20.09
C LEU A 46 12.01 10.68 -19.09
N LEU A 47 13.18 10.03 -19.13
CA LEU A 47 13.55 8.97 -18.18
C LEU A 47 13.57 9.50 -16.74
N LEU A 48 14.08 10.72 -16.54
CA LEU A 48 14.08 11.36 -15.22
C LEU A 48 12.64 11.62 -14.73
N GLY A 49 11.74 12.05 -15.62
CA GLY A 49 10.32 12.22 -15.33
C GLY A 49 9.66 10.93 -14.88
N GLN A 50 9.90 9.82 -15.59
CA GLN A 50 9.39 8.51 -15.23
C GLN A 50 9.91 8.03 -13.87
N ILE A 51 11.21 8.16 -13.60
CA ILE A 51 11.80 7.79 -12.31
C ILE A 51 11.15 8.59 -11.17
N LYS A 52 10.90 9.89 -11.36
CA LYS A 52 10.22 10.73 -10.36
C LYS A 52 8.77 10.25 -10.11
N ASN A 53 8.03 9.92 -11.17
CA ASN A 53 6.67 9.40 -11.06
C ASN A 53 6.64 8.05 -10.31
N LEU A 54 7.50 7.11 -10.70
CA LEU A 54 7.62 5.80 -10.05
C LEU A 54 8.02 5.93 -8.58
N ARG A 55 8.94 6.85 -8.25
CA ARG A 55 9.32 7.14 -6.87
C ARG A 55 8.13 7.62 -6.04
N LYS A 56 7.28 8.50 -6.58
CA LYS A 56 6.04 8.94 -5.91
C LYS A 56 5.11 7.75 -5.61
N ARG A 57 4.93 6.85 -6.58
CA ARG A 57 4.12 5.62 -6.41
C ARG A 57 4.68 4.71 -5.32
N VAL A 58 6.01 4.53 -5.28
CA VAL A 58 6.69 3.78 -4.22
C VAL A 58 6.42 4.36 -2.83
N TYR A 59 6.47 5.69 -2.68
CA TYR A 59 6.12 6.33 -1.41
C TYR A 59 4.64 6.10 -1.02
N LEU A 60 3.71 6.15 -1.97
CA LEU A 60 2.30 5.84 -1.71
C LEU A 60 2.12 4.40 -1.22
N ILE A 61 2.75 3.42 -1.88
CA ILE A 61 2.71 2.01 -1.45
C ILE A 61 3.29 1.85 -0.05
N ARG A 62 4.40 2.53 0.26
CA ARG A 62 4.96 2.52 1.62
C ARG A 62 3.96 3.02 2.65
N HIS A 63 3.26 4.13 2.37
CA HIS A 63 2.24 4.66 3.27
C HIS A 63 1.06 3.71 3.44
N MET A 64 0.58 3.08 2.36
CA MET A 64 -0.44 2.02 2.40
C MET A 64 -0.01 0.86 3.30
N GLN A 65 1.21 0.36 3.13
CA GLN A 65 1.73 -0.75 3.95
C GLN A 65 1.84 -0.38 5.43
N VAL A 66 2.39 0.80 5.74
CA VAL A 66 2.56 1.22 7.14
C VAL A 66 1.21 1.34 7.84
N THR A 67 0.22 1.98 7.23
CA THR A 67 -1.12 2.10 7.85
C THR A 67 -1.81 0.75 7.99
N GLY A 68 -1.67 -0.15 7.01
CA GLY A 68 -2.17 -1.53 7.09
C GLY A 68 -1.49 -2.36 8.19
N ILE A 69 -0.17 -2.25 8.34
CA ILE A 69 0.58 -2.93 9.41
C ILE A 69 0.18 -2.40 10.78
N VAL A 70 0.05 -1.08 10.94
CA VAL A 70 -0.38 -0.49 12.22
C VAL A 70 -1.81 -0.94 12.56
N SER A 71 -2.71 -0.98 11.57
CA SER A 71 -4.05 -1.54 11.75
C SER A 71 -3.99 -2.99 12.26
N LEU A 72 -3.17 -3.84 11.64
CA LEU A 72 -3.00 -5.24 12.06
C LEU A 72 -2.46 -5.37 13.49
N LEU A 73 -1.47 -4.55 13.86
CA LEU A 73 -0.93 -4.53 15.22
C LEU A 73 -2.00 -4.12 16.25
N LEU A 74 -2.82 -3.11 15.94
CA LEU A 74 -3.94 -2.73 16.79
C LEU A 74 -5.02 -3.83 16.86
N CYS A 75 -5.27 -4.57 15.79
CA CYS A 75 -6.15 -5.73 15.81
C CYS A 75 -5.62 -6.85 16.74
N VAL A 76 -4.31 -7.11 16.73
CA VAL A 76 -3.69 -8.07 17.65
C VAL A 76 -3.79 -7.59 19.10
N LEU A 77 -3.56 -6.29 19.34
CA LEU A 77 -3.74 -5.69 20.66
C LEU A 77 -5.20 -5.77 21.15
N CYS A 78 -6.16 -5.55 20.25
CA CYS A 78 -7.59 -5.74 20.54
C CYS A 78 -7.88 -7.18 20.98
N MET A 79 -7.40 -8.19 20.25
CA MET A 79 -7.57 -9.59 20.66
C MET A 79 -6.97 -9.86 22.05
N PHE A 80 -5.81 -9.28 22.36
CA PHE A 80 -5.19 -9.39 23.69
C PHE A 80 -6.04 -8.73 24.79
N LEU A 81 -6.62 -7.55 24.54
CA LEU A 81 -7.49 -6.89 25.52
C LEU A 81 -8.79 -7.67 25.78
N ILE A 82 -9.37 -8.28 24.75
CA ILE A 82 -10.52 -9.19 24.91
C ILE A 82 -10.13 -10.37 25.81
N TYR A 83 -8.94 -10.93 25.61
CA TYR A 83 -8.42 -12.04 26.43
C TYR A 83 -8.27 -11.66 27.92
N VAL A 84 -7.82 -10.44 28.21
CA VAL A 84 -7.71 -9.92 29.59
C VAL A 84 -9.05 -9.37 30.12
N THR A 85 -10.16 -9.58 29.39
CA THR A 85 -11.53 -9.14 29.73
C THR A 85 -11.77 -7.62 29.75
N TRP A 86 -10.87 -6.84 29.16
CA TRP A 86 -10.99 -5.37 29.01
C TRP A 86 -11.77 -4.99 27.73
N VAL A 87 -13.07 -5.30 27.71
CA VAL A 87 -13.91 -5.23 26.49
C VAL A 87 -14.06 -3.80 25.95
N LEU A 88 -14.32 -2.79 26.80
CA LEU A 88 -14.52 -1.41 26.35
C LEU A 88 -13.27 -0.85 25.63
N ALA A 89 -12.08 -1.11 26.18
CA ALA A 89 -10.82 -0.70 25.57
C ALA A 89 -10.59 -1.44 24.24
N ALA A 90 -10.92 -2.72 24.17
CA ALA A 90 -10.82 -3.51 22.93
C ALA A 90 -11.71 -2.95 21.82
N GLU A 91 -12.96 -2.58 22.11
CA GLU A 91 -13.89 -2.02 21.12
C GLU A 91 -13.38 -0.71 20.51
N ILE A 92 -12.83 0.18 21.35
CA ILE A 92 -12.25 1.46 20.90
C ILE A 92 -11.04 1.21 19.99
N ILE A 93 -10.11 0.35 20.43
CA ILE A 93 -8.90 0.03 19.65
C ILE A 93 -9.27 -0.63 18.33
N PHE A 94 -10.27 -1.51 18.32
CA PHE A 94 -10.76 -2.14 17.11
C PHE A 94 -11.32 -1.12 16.11
N GLY A 95 -12.07 -0.13 16.58
CA GLY A 95 -12.56 0.97 15.74
C GLY A 95 -11.42 1.76 15.09
N VAL A 96 -10.37 2.09 15.86
CA VAL A 96 -9.17 2.78 15.34
C VAL A 96 -8.44 1.92 14.31
N ALA A 97 -8.30 0.61 14.58
CA ALA A 97 -7.66 -0.32 13.65
C ALA A 97 -8.42 -0.36 12.31
N LEU A 98 -9.75 -0.41 12.33
CA LEU A 98 -10.57 -0.41 11.11
C LEU A 98 -10.45 0.90 10.33
N ALA A 99 -10.42 2.04 11.02
CA ALA A 99 -10.22 3.34 10.38
C ALA A 99 -8.86 3.41 9.64
N LEU A 100 -7.79 2.91 10.26
CA LEU A 100 -6.47 2.84 9.61
C LEU A 100 -6.47 1.91 8.39
N LEU A 101 -7.21 0.79 8.44
CA LEU A 101 -7.35 -0.11 7.30
C LEU A 101 -8.09 0.57 6.14
N ILE A 102 -9.15 1.32 6.42
CA ILE A 102 -9.88 2.11 5.42
C ILE A 102 -8.93 3.14 4.78
N ILE A 103 -8.10 3.82 5.57
CA ILE A 103 -7.09 4.76 5.05
C ILE A 103 -6.08 4.04 4.15
N SER A 104 -5.58 2.87 4.55
CA SER A 104 -4.69 2.04 3.71
C SER A 104 -5.33 1.71 2.35
N LEU A 105 -6.59 1.29 2.35
CA LEU A 105 -7.33 0.94 1.14
C LEU A 105 -7.62 2.16 0.26
N ALA A 106 -7.97 3.31 0.85
CA ALA A 106 -8.18 4.55 0.11
C ALA A 106 -6.89 5.01 -0.60
N LEU A 107 -5.75 4.93 0.10
CA LEU A 107 -4.43 5.19 -0.50
C LEU A 107 -4.13 4.21 -1.65
N SER A 108 -4.53 2.94 -1.51
CA SER A 108 -4.42 1.93 -2.58
C SER A 108 -5.19 2.32 -3.83
N THR A 109 -6.44 2.76 -3.66
CA THR A 109 -7.26 3.24 -4.78
C THR A 109 -6.62 4.45 -5.45
N TRP A 110 -6.09 5.39 -4.67
CA TRP A 110 -5.42 6.57 -5.21
C TRP A 110 -4.14 6.20 -5.99
N GLU A 111 -3.33 5.30 -5.46
CA GLU A 111 -2.10 4.84 -6.12
C GLU A 111 -2.38 4.09 -7.43
N ILE A 112 -3.47 3.30 -7.49
CA ILE A 112 -3.94 2.65 -8.73
C ILE A 112 -4.29 3.71 -9.78
N ASN A 113 -5.04 4.74 -9.42
CA ASN A 113 -5.41 5.82 -10.36
C ASN A 113 -4.17 6.56 -10.91
N ILE A 114 -3.20 6.86 -10.05
CA ILE A 114 -1.93 7.47 -10.49
C ILE A 114 -1.17 6.54 -11.43
N SER A 115 -1.21 5.24 -11.16
CA SER A 115 -0.52 4.22 -11.97
C SER A 115 -1.11 4.10 -13.37
N VAL A 116 -2.44 4.07 -13.48
CA VAL A 116 -3.15 4.02 -14.77
C VAL A 116 -2.88 5.30 -15.55
N LYS A 117 -3.08 6.48 -14.94
CA LYS A 117 -2.85 7.76 -15.61
C LYS A 117 -1.40 7.93 -16.11
N ALA A 118 -0.42 7.43 -15.36
CA ALA A 118 0.99 7.46 -15.79
C ALA A 118 1.28 6.51 -16.97
N LEU A 119 0.54 5.41 -17.06
CA LEU A 119 0.64 4.46 -18.19
C LEU A 119 -0.02 5.04 -19.44
N ASP A 120 -1.23 5.59 -19.31
CA ASP A 120 -1.96 6.19 -20.42
C ASP A 120 -1.20 7.37 -21.04
N LEU A 121 -0.61 8.24 -20.21
CA LEU A 121 0.21 9.35 -20.72
C LEU A 121 1.44 8.86 -21.49
N HIS A 122 2.02 7.72 -21.10
CA HIS A 122 3.18 7.16 -21.80
C HIS A 122 2.81 6.44 -23.09
N LEU A 123 1.61 5.87 -23.18
CA LEU A 123 1.10 5.21 -24.38
C LEU A 123 0.56 6.22 -25.40
N GLY A 124 -0.12 7.28 -24.94
CA GLY A 124 -0.61 8.35 -25.83
C GLY A 124 0.50 9.08 -26.57
N ASP A 125 1.65 9.31 -25.92
CA ASP A 125 2.86 9.86 -26.57
C ASP A 125 3.42 8.94 -27.69
N ILE A 126 3.05 7.65 -27.73
CA ILE A 126 3.49 6.69 -28.75
C ILE A 126 2.47 6.57 -29.89
N GLU A 127 1.17 6.84 -29.64
CA GLU A 127 0.13 6.81 -30.68
C GLU A 127 0.08 8.09 -31.53
N GLU A 128 0.60 9.21 -31.04
CA GLU A 128 0.60 10.50 -31.76
C GLU A 128 1.95 10.84 -32.46
N GLY A 129 2.94 9.95 -32.43
CA GLY A 129 4.26 10.12 -33.07
C GLY A 129 4.52 9.16 -34.22
#